data_AF-A0A2H0NZV2-F1
#
_entry.id   AF-A0A2H0NZV2-F1
#
_cell.length_a   1.000
_cell.length_b   1.000
_cell.length_c   1.000
_cell.angle_alpha   90.00
_cell.angle_beta   90.00
_cell.angle_gamma   90.00
#
_symmetry.space_group_name_H-M   'P 1'
#
loop_
_entity.id
_entity.type
_entity.pdbx_description
1 polymer ?
#
loop_
_entity_poly.entity_id
_entity_poly.type
_entity_poly.pdbx_seq_one_letter_code
_entity_poly.pdbx_strand_id
1 'polypeptide(L)'
;MARLKTIFRCQACGHSASKPMGQCLGCSEWNTMAEEVVETRPIGLADSAAEARGQRTSFSSAVTALKDANETPEKRTPVGIAELDRLFGGGVVPGQVILLAGPPGIGKSTLMLQAAAKLAEKG
;
A
#
# COMPACT_ATOMS: atom_id res chain seq x y z
N MET A 1 -8.26 3.33 13.35
CA MET A 1 -9.38 3.22 12.40
C MET A 1 -10.13 4.53 12.44
N ALA A 2 -10.41 5.14 11.28
CA ALA A 2 -11.18 6.38 11.22
C ALA A 2 -12.59 6.12 11.80
N ARG A 3 -13.04 6.95 12.73
CA ARG A 3 -14.41 6.85 13.25
C ARG A 3 -15.30 7.65 12.31
N LEU A 4 -16.28 6.97 11.70
CA LEU A 4 -17.30 7.62 10.90
C LEU A 4 -18.27 8.31 11.86
N LYS A 5 -18.53 9.60 11.64
CA LYS A 5 -19.52 10.36 12.39
C LYS A 5 -20.55 10.92 11.42
N THR A 6 -21.81 10.60 11.65
CA THR A 6 -22.93 11.17 10.91
C THR A 6 -23.19 12.60 11.36
N ILE A 7 -23.34 13.51 10.41
CA ILE A 7 -23.81 14.89 10.62
C ILE A 7 -24.93 15.19 9.61
N PHE A 8 -25.78 16.17 9.91
CA PHE A 8 -26.83 16.64 9.02
C PHE A 8 -26.47 18.03 8.51
N ARG A 9 -26.34 18.21 7.20
CA ARG A 9 -25.99 19.49 6.58
C ARG A 9 -27.17 20.03 5.75
N CYS A 10 -27.50 21.29 5.96
CA CYS A 10 -28.47 22.01 5.16
C CYS A 10 -27.95 22.23 3.74
N GLN A 11 -28.68 21.78 2.72
CA GLN A 11 -28.31 21.97 1.32
C GLN A 11 -28.50 23.41 0.83
N ALA A 12 -29.30 24.22 1.52
CA ALA A 12 -29.57 25.61 1.14
C ALA A 12 -28.56 26.62 1.73
N CYS A 13 -28.17 26.45 2.99
CA CYS A 13 -27.28 27.41 3.68
C CYS A 13 -26.00 26.80 4.27
N GLY A 14 -25.82 25.48 4.16
CA GLY A 14 -24.62 24.80 4.66
C GLY A 14 -24.54 24.59 6.17
N HIS A 15 -25.54 25.03 6.95
CA HIS A 15 -25.59 24.83 8.40
C HIS A 15 -25.54 23.33 8.76
N SER A 16 -24.75 22.97 9.78
CA SER A 16 -24.57 21.58 10.19
C SER A 16 -25.11 21.32 11.60
N ALA A 17 -25.82 20.22 11.77
CA ALA A 17 -26.35 19.74 13.05
C ALA A 17 -25.91 18.29 13.31
N SER A 18 -25.85 17.90 14.58
CA SER A 18 -25.50 16.53 15.00
C SER A 18 -26.69 15.58 15.10
N LYS A 19 -27.91 16.09 14.91
CA LYS A 19 -29.18 15.36 14.97
C LYS A 19 -30.07 15.79 13.80
N PRO A 20 -30.97 14.91 13.31
CA PRO A 20 -31.91 15.29 12.27
C PRO A 20 -32.88 16.34 12.80
N MET A 21 -33.15 17.38 12.00
CA MET A 21 -34.08 18.44 12.33
C MET A 21 -34.94 18.73 11.11
N GLY A 22 -36.26 18.87 11.30
CA GLY A 22 -37.20 19.18 10.22
C GLY A 22 -37.04 20.60 9.66
N GLN A 23 -36.52 21.52 10.47
CA GLN A 23 -36.25 22.91 10.11
C GLN A 23 -34.78 23.26 10.34
N CYS A 24 -34.16 23.94 9.36
CA CYS A 24 -32.79 24.43 9.47
C CYS A 24 -32.70 25.66 10.38
N LEU A 25 -31.78 25.67 11.35
CA LEU A 25 -31.57 26.82 12.26
C LEU A 25 -30.80 28.00 11.61
N GLY A 26 -30.20 27.81 10.43
CA GLY A 26 -29.45 28.84 9.72
C GLY A 26 -30.31 29.66 8.76
N CYS A 27 -31.18 29.01 7.99
CA CYS A 27 -32.05 29.65 6.98
C CYS A 27 -33.55 29.51 7.25
N SER A 28 -33.95 28.86 8.36
CA SER A 28 -35.35 28.59 8.73
C SER A 28 -36.16 27.76 7.73
N GLU A 29 -35.48 27.16 6.75
CA GLU A 29 -36.09 26.38 5.68
C GLU A 29 -36.34 24.93 6.12
N TRP A 30 -37.42 24.34 5.63
CA TRP A 30 -37.87 23.01 6.02
C TRP A 30 -37.35 21.94 5.06
N ASN A 31 -37.09 20.74 5.59
CA ASN A 31 -36.69 19.56 4.81
C ASN A 31 -35.40 19.73 3.97
N THR A 32 -34.55 20.70 4.28
CA THR A 32 -33.28 20.93 3.56
C THR A 32 -32.08 20.25 4.21
N MET A 33 -32.26 19.56 5.33
CA MET A 33 -31.19 18.89 6.09
C MET A 33 -30.92 17.49 5.52
N ALA A 34 -29.78 17.30 4.85
CA ALA A 34 -29.34 16.02 4.31
C ALA A 34 -28.30 15.36 5.21
N GLU A 35 -28.30 14.03 5.27
CA GLU A 35 -27.32 13.25 6.03
C GLU A 35 -25.98 13.15 5.29
N GLU A 36 -24.90 13.56 5.94
CA GLU A 36 -23.53 13.43 5.44
C GLU A 36 -22.69 12.62 6.45
N VAL A 37 -21.95 11.64 5.95
CA VAL A 37 -20.99 10.87 6.74
C VAL A 37 -19.63 11.55 6.64
N VAL A 38 -19.13 12.07 7.75
CA VAL A 38 -17.80 12.68 7.81
C VAL A 38 -16.82 11.73 8.48
N GLU A 39 -15.71 11.46 7.80
CA GLU A 39 -14.57 10.77 8.38
C GLU A 39 -13.90 11.66 9.42
N THR A 40 -14.03 11.31 10.70
CA THR A 40 -13.28 12.00 11.75
C THR A 40 -11.92 11.31 11.92
N ARG A 41 -10.85 12.05 11.58
CA ARG A 41 -9.49 11.67 11.97
C ARG A 41 -9.33 11.89 13.48
N PRO A 42 -8.78 10.93 14.25
CA PRO A 42 -8.51 11.15 15.66
C PRO A 42 -7.50 12.29 15.82
N ILE A 43 -7.86 13.31 16.60
CA ILE A 43 -6.97 14.38 17.01
C ILE A 43 -5.91 13.77 17.93
N GLY A 44 -4.64 13.74 17.50
CA GLY A 44 -3.52 13.27 18.32
C GLY A 44 -2.55 12.28 17.67
N LEU A 45 -2.76 11.83 16.42
CA LEU A 45 -1.68 11.21 15.65
C LEU A 45 -0.96 12.32 14.88
N ALA A 46 0.23 12.68 15.36
CA ALA A 46 1.15 13.55 14.63
C ALA A 46 1.33 13.04 13.20
N ASP A 47 1.30 13.97 12.23
CA ASP A 47 1.46 13.71 10.80
C ASP A 47 2.73 12.89 10.45
N SER A 48 3.74 12.94 11.33
CA SER A 48 5.03 12.26 11.19
C SER A 48 4.98 10.73 11.33
N ALA A 49 3.98 10.16 11.99
CA ALA A 49 3.86 8.70 12.13
C ALA A 49 3.18 8.04 10.92
N ALA A 50 2.38 8.80 10.17
CA ALA A 50 1.74 8.36 8.94
C ALA A 50 2.73 8.37 7.77
N GLU A 51 3.60 9.38 7.68
CA GLU A 51 4.65 9.48 6.65
C GLU A 51 5.67 8.32 6.75
N ALA A 52 6.09 7.97 7.97
CA ALA A 52 7.05 6.89 8.19
C ALA A 52 6.48 5.48 7.90
N ARG A 53 5.17 5.28 8.04
CA ARG A 53 4.49 4.03 7.67
C ARG A 53 4.15 3.97 6.19
N GLY A 54 3.79 5.12 5.60
CA GLY A 54 3.56 5.26 4.16
C GLY A 54 4.79 4.88 3.36
N GLN A 55 6.00 5.25 3.77
CA GLN A 55 7.22 4.92 3.03
C GLN A 55 7.55 3.42 2.92
N ARG A 56 7.08 2.57 3.84
CA ARG A 56 7.36 1.12 3.81
C ARG A 56 6.33 0.30 3.05
N THR A 57 5.16 0.87 2.74
CA THR A 57 4.07 0.20 2.02
C THR A 57 3.53 0.98 0.82
N SER A 58 4.00 2.20 0.59
CA SER A 58 3.71 2.99 -0.61
C SER A 58 4.58 2.50 -1.76
N PHE A 59 4.27 1.30 -2.25
CA PHE A 59 4.76 0.79 -3.53
C PHE A 59 4.06 1.46 -4.73
N SER A 60 3.41 2.61 -4.53
CA SER A 60 2.71 3.33 -5.58
C SER A 60 3.73 4.02 -6.47
N SER A 61 4.01 3.43 -7.63
CA SER A 61 4.61 4.16 -8.74
C SER A 61 3.61 5.17 -9.30
N ALA A 62 4.11 6.24 -9.93
CA ALA A 62 3.25 7.17 -10.66
C ALA A 62 2.61 6.44 -11.86
N VAL A 63 1.32 6.69 -12.10
CA VAL A 63 0.63 6.19 -13.29
C VAL A 63 1.35 6.73 -14.52
N THR A 64 1.92 5.83 -15.32
CA THR A 64 2.74 6.16 -16.50
C THR A 64 2.12 5.47 -17.71
N ALA A 65 2.00 6.18 -18.83
CA ALA A 65 1.53 5.56 -20.07
C ALA A 65 2.58 4.57 -20.57
N LEU A 66 2.16 3.43 -21.14
CA LEU A 66 3.08 2.37 -21.56
C LEU A 66 4.15 2.84 -22.55
N LYS A 67 3.82 3.79 -23.42
CA LYS A 67 4.77 4.42 -24.37
C LYS A 67 5.90 5.20 -23.70
N ASP A 68 5.68 5.66 -22.46
CA ASP A 68 6.60 6.47 -21.68
C ASP A 68 7.27 5.61 -20.58
N ALA A 69 6.94 4.32 -20.50
CA ALA A 69 7.54 3.38 -19.56
C ALA A 69 8.95 3.00 -20.06
N ASN A 70 9.96 3.33 -19.27
CA ASN A 70 11.33 2.93 -19.55
C ASN A 70 11.68 1.63 -18.83
N GLU A 71 12.33 0.70 -19.55
CA GLU A 71 12.98 -0.43 -18.92
C GLU A 71 14.21 0.07 -18.16
N THR A 72 14.17 -0.01 -16.83
CA THR A 72 15.36 0.22 -16.02
C THR A 72 16.02 -1.15 -15.82
N PRO A 73 17.23 -1.39 -16.36
CA PRO A 73 17.89 -2.67 -16.16
C PRO A 73 18.22 -2.84 -14.68
N GLU A 74 17.57 -3.82 -14.05
CA GLU A 74 17.84 -4.16 -12.65
C GLU A 74 19.20 -4.86 -12.53
N LYS A 75 20.00 -4.44 -11.56
CA LYS A 75 21.28 -5.08 -11.26
C LYS A 75 21.03 -6.47 -10.67
N ARG A 76 21.21 -7.50 -11.50
CA ARG A 76 21.15 -8.91 -11.07
C ARG A 76 22.49 -9.35 -10.50
N THR A 77 22.44 -10.06 -9.37
CA THR A 77 23.58 -10.73 -8.77
C THR A 77 23.48 -12.23 -9.03
N PRO A 78 24.38 -12.84 -9.81
CA PRO A 78 24.39 -14.28 -10.01
C PRO A 78 24.58 -15.01 -8.69
N VAL A 79 23.72 -15.97 -8.38
CA VAL A 79 23.82 -16.85 -7.23
C VAL A 79 25.07 -17.74 -7.36
N GLY A 80 25.39 -18.21 -8.56
CA GLY A 80 26.50 -19.14 -8.81
C GLY A 80 26.07 -20.61 -8.93
N ILE A 81 24.78 -20.85 -9.13
CA ILE A 81 24.22 -22.17 -9.47
C ILE A 81 23.62 -22.01 -10.87
N ALA A 82 24.25 -22.58 -11.89
CA ALA A 82 23.96 -22.26 -13.29
C ALA A 82 22.46 -22.36 -13.66
N GLU A 83 21.79 -23.45 -13.30
CA GLU A 83 20.36 -23.61 -13.60
C GLU A 83 19.47 -22.67 -12.77
N LEU A 84 19.89 -22.32 -11.56
CA LEU A 84 19.16 -21.37 -10.73
C LEU A 84 19.31 -19.93 -11.27
N ASP A 85 20.52 -19.57 -11.71
CA ASP A 85 20.79 -18.29 -12.35
C ASP A 85 20.02 -18.16 -13.66
N ARG A 86 20.01 -19.23 -14.47
CA ARG A 86 19.17 -19.29 -15.69
C ARG A 86 17.69 -19.10 -15.35
N LEU A 87 17.18 -19.75 -14.31
CA LEU A 87 15.79 -19.64 -13.87
C LEU A 87 15.45 -18.22 -13.37
N PHE A 88 16.40 -17.53 -12.74
CA PHE A 88 16.24 -16.14 -12.30
C PHE A 88 16.61 -15.11 -13.38
N GLY A 89 16.86 -15.50 -14.63
CA GLY A 89 17.20 -14.56 -15.70
C GLY A 89 18.57 -13.90 -15.53
N GLY A 90 19.54 -14.64 -14.97
CA GLY A 90 20.92 -14.22 -14.74
C GLY A 90 21.29 -14.00 -13.27
N GLY A 91 20.33 -14.08 -12.34
CA GLY A 91 20.59 -13.94 -10.91
C GLY A 91 19.48 -13.19 -10.16
N VAL A 92 19.73 -12.92 -8.89
CA VAL A 92 18.77 -12.27 -7.98
C VAL A 92 18.84 -10.75 -8.01
N VAL A 93 17.71 -10.07 -7.85
CA VAL A 93 17.61 -8.60 -7.77
C VAL A 93 17.42 -8.15 -6.31
N PRO A 94 18.08 -7.07 -5.85
CA PRO A 94 17.86 -6.52 -4.51
C PRO A 94 16.39 -6.14 -4.27
N GLY A 95 15.83 -6.54 -3.12
CA GLY A 95 14.45 -6.18 -2.74
C GLY A 95 13.35 -7.03 -3.39
N GLN A 96 13.70 -8.02 -4.22
CA GLN A 96 12.72 -8.93 -4.80
C GLN A 96 12.24 -9.99 -3.79
N VAL A 97 11.06 -10.53 -4.02
CA VAL A 97 10.51 -11.67 -3.27
C VAL A 97 10.31 -12.84 -4.22
N ILE A 98 10.87 -14.00 -3.88
CA ILE A 98 10.75 -15.23 -4.68
C ILE A 98 9.99 -16.28 -3.87
N LEU A 99 8.92 -16.84 -4.45
CA LEU A 99 8.19 -17.97 -3.88
C LEU A 99 8.75 -19.28 -4.44
N LEU A 100 9.33 -20.12 -3.57
CA LEU A 100 9.77 -21.47 -3.91
C LEU A 100 8.78 -22.51 -3.40
N ALA A 101 8.02 -23.11 -4.32
CA ALA A 101 7.03 -24.14 -4.00
C ALA A 101 7.45 -25.53 -4.54
N GLY A 102 7.00 -26.59 -3.86
CA GLY A 102 7.27 -27.98 -4.28
C GLY A 102 6.94 -28.99 -3.18
N PRO A 103 6.87 -30.30 -3.51
CA PRO A 103 6.52 -31.36 -2.57
C PRO A 103 7.39 -31.37 -1.30
N PRO A 104 6.89 -31.90 -0.17
CA PRO A 104 7.74 -32.16 0.99
C PRO A 104 8.89 -33.11 0.62
N GLY A 105 10.10 -32.85 1.12
CA GLY A 105 11.27 -33.69 0.84
C GLY A 105 11.99 -33.43 -0.49
N ILE A 106 11.47 -32.59 -1.40
CA ILE A 106 12.12 -32.31 -2.70
C ILE A 106 13.44 -31.50 -2.61
N GLY A 107 13.86 -31.09 -1.42
CA GLY A 107 15.12 -30.37 -1.22
C GLY A 107 15.07 -28.85 -1.34
N LYS A 108 13.89 -28.21 -1.21
CA LYS A 108 13.75 -26.73 -1.25
C LYS A 108 14.69 -26.00 -0.29
N SER A 109 14.68 -26.40 0.99
CA SER A 109 15.53 -25.80 2.01
C SER A 109 17.01 -26.05 1.73
N THR A 110 17.35 -27.25 1.23
CA THR A 110 18.73 -27.60 0.85
C THR A 110 19.23 -26.72 -0.30
N LEU A 111 18.43 -26.54 -1.36
CA LEU A 111 18.77 -25.68 -2.48
C LEU A 111 18.96 -24.23 -2.04
N MET A 112 18.07 -23.71 -1.19
CA MET A 112 18.17 -22.34 -0.69
C MET A 112 19.37 -22.14 0.24
N LEU A 113 19.74 -23.13 1.05
CA LEU A 113 20.98 -23.10 1.84
C LEU A 113 22.23 -23.10 0.96
N GLN A 114 22.25 -23.91 -0.11
CA GLN A 114 23.35 -23.90 -1.09
C GLN A 114 23.47 -22.55 -1.81
N ALA A 115 22.33 -21.98 -2.23
CA ALA A 115 22.28 -20.65 -2.84
C ALA A 115 22.79 -19.58 -1.87
N ALA A 116 22.36 -19.61 -0.61
CA ALA A 116 22.81 -18.67 0.41
C ALA A 116 24.31 -18.80 0.69
N ALA A 117 24.85 -20.02 0.79
CA ALA A 117 26.28 -20.24 0.95
C ALA A 117 27.08 -19.67 -0.24
N LYS A 118 26.60 -19.89 -1.47
CA LYS A 118 27.23 -19.36 -2.70
C LYS A 118 27.18 -17.84 -2.80
N LEU A 119 26.11 -17.22 -2.32
CA LEU A 119 26.01 -15.76 -2.24
C LEU A 119 26.96 -15.21 -1.17
N ALA A 120 27.01 -15.84 0.02
CA ALA A 120 27.90 -15.42 1.11
C ALA A 120 29.40 -15.52 0.76
N GLU A 121 29.79 -16.49 -0.09
CA GLU A 121 31.15 -16.57 -0.64
C GLU A 121 31.53 -15.33 -1.49
N LYS A 122 30.55 -14.57 -2.00
CA LYS A 122 30.75 -13.40 -2.86
C LYS A 122 30.66 -12.06 -2.12
N GLY A 123 30.29 -12.04 -0.84
CA GLY A 123 30.08 -10.85 0.00
C GLY A 123 28.62 -10.56 0.29
#